data_AF-A0A9D4XFK3-F1
#
_entry.id   AF-A0A9D4XFK3-F1
#
_cell.length_a   1.000
_cell.length_b   1.000
_cell.length_c   1.000
_cell.angle_alpha   90.00
_cell.angle_beta   90.00
_cell.angle_gamma   90.00
#
_symmetry.space_group_name_H-M   'P 1'
#
loop_
_entity.id
_entity.type
_entity.pdbx_description
1 polymer ?
#
loop_
_entity_poly.entity_id
_entity_poly.type
_entity_poly.pdbx_seq_one_letter_code
_entity_poly.pdbx_strand_id
1 'polypeptide(L)'
;MAFTSSFLKPSHSLLPSHRYRVSSPYHGYRNQNQSCVKASSNSGNEERTVIRKEKNGWKINFSEEKPLTPLLDTVNSPSHMKNLSTEDLEQLSAELRADIVHSVSNTGGHLSSSLGVVELSVALHHVFNTPDDKIIWDVGHQAYPHKILTGRRSKMHTIRKTSGLAGFPKRDESVHDAFGVGHSSTSISAGLGMAVARDLLGKSNNVISVIGDGAMTAGQAYEAMNNAGFVDSNLIVILNDNKQVSLPTATLNGPATPVGALSSTLSQIQASKKFRKFREAAKVSLLNLSWTLFA
;
A
#
# COMPACT_ATOMS: atom_id res chain seq x y z
N MET A 1 -23.24 45.98 -2.83
CA MET A 1 -24.15 45.83 -1.67
C MET A 1 -23.88 44.45 -1.10
N ALA A 2 -22.98 44.34 -0.13
CA ALA A 2 -23.18 44.49 1.32
C ALA A 2 -23.14 43.09 1.96
N PHE A 3 -21.93 42.70 2.37
CA PHE A 3 -21.67 41.63 3.33
C PHE A 3 -22.14 42.07 4.71
N THR A 4 -22.87 41.22 5.43
CA THR A 4 -23.12 41.39 6.87
C THR A 4 -22.74 40.10 7.59
N SER A 5 -21.61 40.17 8.27
CA SER A 5 -21.11 39.23 9.27
C SER A 5 -21.72 39.56 10.64
N SER A 6 -22.27 38.57 11.33
CA SER A 6 -22.70 38.70 12.73
C SER A 6 -21.93 37.71 13.59
N PHE A 7 -21.02 38.24 14.39
CA PHE A 7 -20.29 37.54 15.45
C PHE A 7 -21.22 37.28 16.64
N LEU A 8 -21.21 36.06 17.16
CA LEU A 8 -21.76 35.71 18.48
C LEU A 8 -20.67 35.10 19.35
N LYS A 9 -20.30 35.81 20.41
CA LYS A 9 -19.53 35.29 21.56
C LYS A 9 -20.46 34.45 22.44
N PRO A 10 -19.90 33.43 23.11
CA PRO A 10 -20.29 33.18 24.49
C PRO A 10 -19.07 33.13 25.42
N SER A 11 -19.12 33.97 26.45
CA SER A 11 -18.45 33.78 27.73
C SER A 11 -19.04 32.57 28.45
N HIS A 12 -18.22 31.74 29.08
CA HIS A 12 -18.34 31.38 30.51
C HIS A 12 -17.20 30.43 30.91
N SER A 13 -16.56 30.80 32.01
CA SER A 13 -15.61 30.07 32.83
C SER A 13 -16.14 28.73 33.34
N LEU A 14 -15.26 27.75 33.56
CA LEU A 14 -15.13 26.95 34.79
C LEU A 14 -13.96 25.94 34.66
N LEU A 15 -12.98 26.07 35.55
CA LEU A 15 -11.95 25.07 35.89
C LEU A 15 -12.56 24.06 36.89
N PRO A 16 -12.06 22.80 37.00
CA PRO A 16 -10.91 22.55 37.87
C PRO A 16 -9.88 21.53 37.38
N SER A 17 -8.69 21.76 37.90
CA SER A 17 -7.47 20.95 37.92
C SER A 17 -7.65 19.51 38.41
N HIS A 18 -6.96 18.55 37.78
CA HIS A 18 -6.34 17.42 38.48
C HIS A 18 -5.04 16.97 37.79
N ARG A 19 -3.92 17.08 38.53
CA ARG A 19 -2.61 16.45 38.25
C ARG A 19 -2.59 15.05 38.86
N TYR A 20 -2.07 14.05 38.15
CA TYR A 20 -1.32 12.89 38.69
C TYR A 20 -0.50 12.29 37.51
N ARG A 21 0.80 12.57 37.38
CA ARG A 21 2.00 11.98 38.00
C ARG A 21 2.22 10.49 37.65
N VAL A 22 3.31 10.29 36.91
CA VAL A 22 3.96 9.04 36.50
C VAL A 22 4.51 8.26 37.71
N SER A 23 4.45 6.93 37.65
CA SER A 23 5.35 6.03 38.37
C SER A 23 5.39 4.62 37.74
N SER A 24 6.57 4.26 37.23
CA SER A 24 7.13 2.88 37.18
C SER A 24 7.81 2.63 38.55
N PRO A 25 8.27 1.42 39.02
CA PRO A 25 8.77 0.30 38.18
C PRO A 25 8.80 -1.16 38.74
N TYR A 26 9.34 -2.07 37.90
CA TYR A 26 10.09 -3.33 38.12
C TYR A 26 9.57 -4.53 38.97
N HIS A 27 9.39 -5.68 38.31
CA HIS A 27 9.90 -7.05 38.62
C HIS A 27 9.39 -7.97 37.48
N GLY A 28 10.13 -8.85 36.79
CA GLY A 28 11.26 -9.71 37.12
C GLY A 28 10.80 -11.16 36.84
N TYR A 29 11.36 -11.87 35.86
CA TYR A 29 11.46 -13.35 35.81
C TYR A 29 12.31 -13.82 34.62
N ARG A 30 12.93 -14.98 34.81
CA ARG A 30 14.20 -15.49 34.27
C ARG A 30 13.98 -16.82 33.51
N ASN A 31 14.92 -17.17 32.62
CA ASN A 31 15.17 -18.49 31.99
C ASN A 31 14.15 -18.94 30.91
N GLN A 32 14.48 -19.69 29.85
CA GLN A 32 15.70 -20.36 29.36
C GLN A 32 15.42 -20.81 27.91
N ASN A 33 16.42 -20.75 27.04
CA ASN A 33 16.84 -21.80 26.09
C ASN A 33 17.52 -21.20 24.86
N GLN A 34 18.85 -21.28 24.93
CA GLN A 34 19.78 -21.12 23.82
C GLN A 34 19.69 -22.35 22.91
N SER A 35 19.70 -22.13 21.61
CA SER A 35 20.36 -23.03 20.66
C SER A 35 21.37 -22.20 19.86
N CYS A 36 22.62 -22.62 19.95
CA CYS A 36 23.80 -21.98 19.39
C CYS A 36 24.15 -22.67 18.07
N VAL A 37 24.36 -21.91 17.00
CA VAL A 37 25.17 -22.33 15.86
C VAL A 37 26.28 -21.30 15.69
N LYS A 38 27.51 -21.75 15.90
CA LYS A 38 28.75 -20.98 15.77
C LYS A 38 29.05 -20.71 14.29
N ALA A 39 29.33 -19.46 13.96
CA ALA A 39 30.31 -19.09 12.95
C ALA A 39 31.08 -17.88 13.48
N SER A 40 32.38 -18.06 13.76
CA SER A 40 33.28 -16.97 14.14
C SER A 40 34.02 -16.47 12.92
N SER A 41 33.90 -15.18 12.64
CA SER A 41 35.05 -14.32 12.35
C SER A 41 34.73 -12.89 12.81
N ASN A 42 35.71 -12.26 13.42
CA ASN A 42 35.60 -11.12 14.33
C ASN A 42 35.99 -9.83 13.58
N SER A 43 35.22 -8.75 13.72
CA SER A 43 35.67 -7.36 13.97
C SER A 43 34.61 -6.32 13.58
N GLY A 44 34.34 -5.39 14.50
CA GLY A 44 33.55 -4.17 14.25
C GLY A 44 32.18 -4.16 14.93
N ASN A 45 32.08 -3.50 16.09
CA ASN A 45 30.80 -3.08 16.68
C ASN A 45 30.21 -1.96 15.79
N GLU A 46 29.52 -2.34 14.71
CA GLU A 46 28.48 -1.51 14.10
C GLU A 46 27.15 -2.14 14.50
N GLU A 47 26.35 -1.41 15.27
CA GLU A 47 24.97 -1.78 15.55
C GLU A 47 24.14 -1.56 14.27
N ARG A 48 24.35 -2.43 13.27
CA ARG A 48 23.67 -2.36 11.98
C ARG A 48 22.17 -2.54 12.17
N THR A 49 21.40 -1.77 11.42
CA THR A 49 19.94 -1.82 11.41
C THR A 49 19.45 -3.16 10.83
N VAL A 50 19.29 -4.16 11.70
CA VAL A 50 18.76 -5.48 11.33
C VAL A 50 17.25 -5.47 11.44
N ILE A 51 16.57 -5.75 10.33
CA ILE A 51 15.14 -5.99 10.32
C ILE A 51 14.91 -7.38 10.95
N ARG A 52 14.36 -7.43 12.17
CA ARG A 52 14.13 -8.69 12.91
C ARG A 52 12.63 -9.01 12.99
N LYS A 53 12.28 -10.26 12.70
CA LYS A 53 10.95 -10.83 12.93
C LYS A 53 10.82 -11.15 14.43
N GLU A 54 10.14 -10.29 15.19
CA GLU A 54 9.80 -10.56 16.60
C GLU A 54 8.41 -11.22 16.69
N LYS A 55 8.08 -11.82 17.84
CA LYS A 55 6.79 -12.53 18.09
C LYS A 55 5.53 -11.68 17.79
N ASN A 56 5.67 -10.35 17.68
CA ASN A 56 4.58 -9.40 17.45
C ASN A 56 4.72 -8.58 16.14
N GLY A 57 5.59 -8.98 15.20
CA GLY A 57 5.79 -8.31 13.91
C GLY A 57 7.22 -7.80 13.69
N TRP A 58 7.42 -7.09 12.58
CA TRP A 58 8.72 -6.50 12.21
C TRP A 58 8.87 -5.12 12.85
N LYS A 59 9.89 -4.94 13.70
CA LYS A 59 10.27 -3.61 14.20
C LYS A 59 11.32 -2.98 13.30
N ILE A 60 11.10 -1.70 12.95
CA ILE A 60 12.06 -0.87 12.23
C ILE A 60 12.72 0.06 13.25
N ASN A 61 14.01 -0.12 13.50
CA ASN A 61 14.81 0.84 14.26
C ASN A 61 15.22 1.96 13.30
N PHE A 62 14.88 3.20 13.65
CA PHE A 62 15.21 4.37 12.84
C PHE A 62 16.69 4.73 13.07
N SER A 63 17.52 4.48 12.05
CA SER A 63 18.86 5.03 11.89
C SER A 63 18.91 5.83 10.59
N GLU A 64 19.78 6.84 10.49
CA GLU A 64 20.03 7.56 9.23
C GLU A 64 20.67 6.66 8.16
N GLU A 65 21.21 5.51 8.55
CA GLU A 65 21.83 4.54 7.67
C GLU A 65 20.81 3.77 6.82
N LYS A 66 21.25 3.36 5.62
CA LYS A 66 20.43 2.56 4.70
C LYS A 66 20.10 1.20 5.35
N PRO A 67 18.81 0.79 5.40
CA PRO A 67 18.44 -0.49 5.98
C PRO A 67 19.03 -1.66 5.18
N LEU A 68 19.37 -2.74 5.87
CA LEU A 68 19.77 -4.00 5.22
C LEU A 68 18.54 -4.66 4.62
N THR A 69 18.61 -4.97 3.32
CA THR A 69 17.49 -5.53 2.56
C THR A 69 17.96 -6.66 1.63
N PRO A 70 18.53 -7.75 2.20
CA PRO A 70 19.19 -8.79 1.41
C PRO A 70 18.27 -9.45 0.38
N LEU A 71 16.97 -9.62 0.68
CA LEU A 71 16.04 -10.22 -0.28
C LEU A 71 15.62 -9.20 -1.34
N LEU A 72 15.28 -7.97 -0.97
CA LEU A 72 14.94 -6.91 -1.92
C LEU A 72 16.10 -6.55 -2.85
N ASP A 73 17.35 -6.72 -2.40
CA ASP A 73 18.55 -6.54 -3.23
C ASP A 73 18.61 -7.54 -4.40
N THR A 74 17.91 -8.67 -4.31
CA THR A 74 17.80 -9.67 -5.39
C THR A 74 16.67 -9.37 -6.39
N VAL A 75 15.74 -8.46 -6.05
CA VAL A 75 14.55 -8.18 -6.86
C VAL A 75 14.77 -6.92 -7.71
N ASN A 76 15.12 -7.12 -8.98
CA ASN A 76 15.25 -6.04 -9.97
C ASN A 76 14.08 -6.01 -10.97
N SER A 77 13.31 -7.08 -11.05
CA SER A 77 12.12 -7.19 -11.90
C SER A 77 11.06 -8.07 -11.23
N PRO A 78 9.77 -7.92 -11.60
CA PRO A 78 8.70 -8.74 -11.05
C PRO A 78 8.88 -10.25 -11.28
N SER A 79 9.58 -10.64 -12.36
CA SER A 79 9.91 -12.05 -12.63
C SER A 79 10.74 -12.72 -11.53
N HIS A 80 11.60 -11.96 -10.83
CA HIS A 80 12.41 -12.50 -9.73
C HIS A 80 11.57 -12.91 -8.51
N MET A 81 10.33 -12.42 -8.42
CA MET A 81 9.46 -12.68 -7.29
C MET A 81 8.65 -13.97 -7.44
N LYS A 82 8.59 -14.56 -8.65
CA LYS A 82 7.63 -15.63 -8.99
C LYS A 82 7.82 -16.93 -8.22
N ASN A 83 9.05 -17.21 -7.79
CA ASN A 83 9.40 -18.44 -7.07
C ASN A 83 9.61 -18.21 -5.56
N LEU A 84 9.30 -17.02 -5.06
CA LEU A 84 9.42 -16.73 -3.64
C LEU A 84 8.32 -17.44 -2.85
N SER A 85 8.69 -18.01 -1.70
CA SER A 85 7.71 -18.56 -0.76
C SER A 85 6.86 -17.46 -0.12
N THR A 86 5.76 -17.83 0.54
CA THR A 86 4.95 -16.85 1.28
C THR A 86 5.78 -16.15 2.37
N GLU A 87 6.65 -16.89 3.04
CA GLU A 87 7.57 -16.38 4.05
C GLU A 87 8.57 -15.38 3.46
N ASP A 88 9.10 -15.67 2.27
CA ASP A 88 9.97 -14.75 1.53
C ASP A 88 9.20 -13.49 1.10
N LEU A 89 7.94 -13.60 0.68
CA LEU A 89 7.11 -12.45 0.33
C LEU A 89 6.79 -11.56 1.55
N GLU A 90 6.60 -12.15 2.73
CA GLU A 90 6.48 -11.40 3.99
C GLU A 90 7.78 -10.63 4.30
N GLN A 91 8.93 -11.29 4.15
CA GLN A 91 10.23 -10.65 4.34
C GLN A 91 10.47 -9.54 3.31
N LEU A 92 10.18 -9.79 2.04
CA LEU A 92 10.29 -8.81 0.97
C LEU A 92 9.42 -7.58 1.26
N SER A 93 8.21 -7.79 1.78
CA SER A 93 7.32 -6.69 2.19
C SER A 93 7.90 -5.87 3.36
N ALA A 94 8.53 -6.52 4.34
CA ALA A 94 9.19 -5.84 5.45
C ALA A 94 10.41 -5.02 4.99
N GLU A 95 11.25 -5.60 4.14
CA GLU A 95 12.41 -4.93 3.56
C GLU A 95 12.01 -3.75 2.66
N LEU A 96 10.99 -3.95 1.81
CA LEU A 96 10.46 -2.90 0.95
C LEU A 96 9.88 -1.73 1.75
N ARG A 97 9.19 -2.02 2.85
CA ARG A 97 8.70 -0.99 3.78
C ARG A 97 9.85 -0.17 4.38
N ALA A 98 10.90 -0.83 4.85
CA ALA A 98 12.07 -0.14 5.39
C ALA A 98 12.77 0.73 4.33
N ASP A 99 12.94 0.21 3.11
CA ASP A 99 13.55 0.91 1.97
C ASP A 99 12.73 2.16 1.57
N ILE A 100 11.39 2.06 1.55
CA ILE A 100 10.50 3.19 1.28
C ILE A 100 10.64 4.27 2.36
N VAL A 101 10.60 3.89 3.64
CA VAL A 101 10.75 4.86 4.74
C VAL A 101 12.08 5.61 4.60
N HIS A 102 13.18 4.90 4.38
CA HIS A 102 14.50 5.49 4.21
C HIS A 102 14.62 6.35 2.93
N SER A 103 14.08 5.90 1.80
CA SER A 103 14.15 6.68 0.56
C SER A 103 13.32 7.96 0.64
N VAL A 104 12.14 7.90 1.26
CA VAL A 104 11.21 9.03 1.33
C VAL A 104 11.60 10.01 2.44
N SER A 105 12.25 9.58 3.53
CA SER A 105 12.79 10.52 4.52
C SER A 105 13.81 11.49 3.91
N ASN A 106 14.57 11.03 2.91
CA ASN A 106 15.59 11.81 2.22
C ASN A 106 15.04 12.68 1.07
N THR A 107 13.91 12.30 0.47
CA THR A 107 13.37 12.95 -0.74
C THR A 107 12.05 13.68 -0.53
N GLY A 108 11.33 13.37 0.54
CA GLY A 108 9.94 13.77 0.74
C GLY A 108 8.96 13.07 -0.22
N GLY A 109 7.67 13.38 -0.10
CA GLY A 109 6.62 12.85 -0.97
C GLY A 109 5.64 11.91 -0.27
N HIS A 110 5.04 11.01 -1.03
CA HIS A 110 3.84 10.26 -0.61
C HIS A 110 4.17 9.00 0.20
N LEU A 111 4.54 9.19 1.47
CA LEU A 111 4.93 8.08 2.36
C LEU A 111 3.73 7.22 2.77
N SER A 112 2.74 7.80 3.46
CA SER A 112 1.66 7.03 4.10
C SER A 112 0.84 6.20 3.12
N SER A 113 0.51 6.75 1.95
CA SER A 113 -0.21 6.04 0.88
C SER A 113 0.60 4.86 0.33
N SER A 114 1.90 5.04 0.14
CA SER A 114 2.80 4.00 -0.35
C SER A 114 2.99 2.86 0.65
N LEU A 115 3.11 3.18 1.94
CA LEU A 115 3.23 2.19 3.01
C LEU A 115 1.98 1.31 3.15
N GLY A 116 0.80 1.85 2.86
CA GLY A 116 -0.48 1.14 2.94
C GLY A 116 -0.70 0.09 1.84
N VAL A 117 0.11 0.11 0.77
CA VAL A 117 -0.04 -0.83 -0.36
C VAL A 117 1.21 -1.67 -0.62
N VAL A 118 2.13 -1.77 0.34
CA VAL A 118 3.36 -2.57 0.21
C VAL A 118 3.03 -4.03 -0.08
N GLU A 119 2.24 -4.67 0.78
CA GLU A 119 1.83 -6.07 0.63
C GLU A 119 1.00 -6.28 -0.63
N LEU A 120 0.10 -5.36 -0.94
CA LEU A 120 -0.71 -5.40 -2.17
C LEU A 120 0.19 -5.35 -3.41
N SER A 121 1.19 -4.48 -3.42
CA SER A 121 2.12 -4.35 -4.54
C SER A 121 2.96 -5.62 -4.72
N VAL A 122 3.43 -6.20 -3.60
CA VAL A 122 4.18 -7.46 -3.62
C VAL A 122 3.30 -8.60 -4.16
N ALA A 123 2.07 -8.73 -3.67
CA ALA A 123 1.13 -9.75 -4.13
C ALA A 123 0.78 -9.58 -5.62
N LEU A 124 0.51 -8.34 -6.07
CA LEU A 124 0.21 -8.06 -7.48
C LEU A 124 1.36 -8.45 -8.40
N HIS A 125 2.59 -8.08 -8.07
CA HIS A 125 3.76 -8.41 -8.89
C HIS A 125 4.17 -9.89 -8.80
N HIS A 126 3.88 -10.55 -7.68
CA HIS A 126 4.05 -11.99 -7.54
C HIS A 126 3.04 -12.78 -8.37
N VAL A 127 1.76 -12.38 -8.39
CA VAL A 127 0.69 -13.09 -9.12
C VAL A 127 0.68 -12.75 -10.61
N PHE A 128 0.70 -11.46 -10.96
CA PHE A 128 0.53 -11.00 -12.35
C PHE A 128 1.86 -10.76 -13.06
N ASN A 129 1.85 -10.93 -14.39
CA ASN A 129 3.03 -10.86 -15.25
C ASN A 129 3.08 -9.52 -15.99
N THR A 130 3.48 -8.46 -15.29
CA THR A 130 3.73 -7.15 -15.93
C THR A 130 5.06 -7.17 -16.72
N PRO A 131 5.16 -6.55 -17.91
CA PRO A 131 4.23 -5.58 -18.50
C PRO A 131 3.10 -6.17 -19.35
N ASP A 132 3.01 -7.48 -19.54
CA ASP A 132 1.94 -8.09 -20.34
C ASP A 132 0.58 -7.88 -19.67
N ASP A 133 0.48 -8.27 -18.40
CA ASP A 133 -0.61 -7.88 -17.52
C ASP A 133 -0.51 -6.38 -17.19
N LYS A 134 -1.66 -5.70 -17.24
CA LYS A 134 -1.75 -4.25 -17.03
C LYS A 134 -2.15 -3.96 -15.60
N ILE A 135 -1.27 -3.31 -14.84
CA ILE A 135 -1.58 -2.81 -13.50
C ILE A 135 -1.66 -1.29 -13.58
N ILE A 136 -2.83 -0.74 -13.24
CA ILE A 136 -3.13 0.68 -13.27
C ILE A 136 -3.34 1.15 -11.84
N TRP A 137 -2.55 2.13 -11.39
CA TRP A 137 -2.66 2.73 -10.07
C TRP A 137 -3.39 4.07 -10.17
N ASP A 138 -4.60 4.17 -9.64
CA ASP A 138 -5.37 5.43 -9.63
C ASP A 138 -4.64 6.51 -8.82
N VAL A 139 -4.61 7.77 -9.31
CA VAL A 139 -3.77 8.88 -8.83
C VAL A 139 -2.26 8.61 -8.93
N GLY A 140 -1.79 7.46 -8.46
CA GLY A 140 -0.40 7.00 -8.53
C GLY A 140 0.46 7.32 -7.31
N HIS A 141 -0.03 8.14 -6.37
CA HIS A 141 0.68 8.54 -5.15
C HIS A 141 1.04 7.38 -4.21
N GLN A 142 0.39 6.23 -4.35
CA GLN A 142 0.65 5.01 -3.61
C GLN A 142 1.64 4.06 -4.32
N ALA A 143 2.09 4.38 -5.54
CA ALA A 143 2.80 3.46 -6.42
C ALA A 143 4.33 3.42 -6.23
N TYR A 144 4.88 3.94 -5.12
CA TYR A 144 6.33 3.85 -4.87
C TYR A 144 6.83 2.39 -4.73
N PRO A 145 6.12 1.48 -4.03
CA PRO A 145 6.51 0.06 -4.01
C PRO A 145 6.51 -0.53 -5.43
N HIS A 146 5.51 -0.17 -6.25
CA HIS A 146 5.47 -0.59 -7.65
C HIS A 146 6.69 -0.10 -8.44
N LYS A 147 7.11 1.17 -8.29
CA LYS A 147 8.33 1.67 -8.96
C LYS A 147 9.58 0.91 -8.52
N ILE A 148 9.73 0.66 -7.22
CA ILE A 148 10.87 -0.07 -6.66
C ILE A 148 10.95 -1.50 -7.24
N LEU A 149 9.85 -2.25 -7.19
CA LEU A 149 9.77 -3.65 -7.65
C LEU A 149 9.89 -3.81 -9.18
N THR A 150 9.84 -2.72 -9.93
CA THR A 150 9.92 -2.70 -11.40
C THR A 150 11.20 -2.03 -11.90
N GLY A 151 12.31 -2.27 -11.19
CA GLY A 151 13.66 -1.92 -11.64
C GLY A 151 14.08 -0.47 -11.42
N ARG A 152 13.28 0.34 -10.70
CA ARG A 152 13.58 1.77 -10.48
C ARG A 152 14.12 2.09 -9.09
N ARG A 153 14.38 1.07 -8.26
CA ARG A 153 14.88 1.21 -6.88
C ARG A 153 16.08 2.15 -6.76
N SER A 154 17.12 1.95 -7.60
CA SER A 154 18.34 2.76 -7.58
C SER A 154 18.11 4.24 -7.87
N LYS A 155 17.03 4.58 -8.58
CA LYS A 155 16.68 5.95 -8.97
C LYS A 155 15.70 6.64 -8.01
N MET A 156 15.24 5.97 -6.95
CA MET A 156 14.24 6.53 -6.02
C MET A 156 14.71 7.82 -5.32
N HIS A 157 16.00 8.00 -5.12
CA HIS A 157 16.59 9.23 -4.59
C HIS A 157 16.38 10.48 -5.49
N THR A 158 15.93 10.28 -6.74
CA THR A 158 15.63 11.34 -7.73
C THR A 158 14.14 11.64 -7.84
N ILE A 159 13.27 10.94 -7.10
CA ILE A 159 11.83 11.08 -7.26
C ILE A 159 11.35 12.51 -7.02
N ARG A 160 10.47 13.01 -7.89
CA ARG A 160 9.93 14.39 -7.91
C ARG A 160 10.97 15.50 -8.11
N LYS A 161 12.21 15.16 -8.45
CA LYS A 161 13.24 16.14 -8.83
C LYS A 161 13.24 16.36 -10.35
N THR A 162 13.68 17.54 -10.78
CA THR A 162 13.86 17.84 -12.21
C THR A 162 14.77 16.78 -12.83
N SER A 163 14.36 16.24 -13.98
CA SER A 163 15.05 15.17 -14.71
C SER A 163 15.19 13.84 -13.93
N GLY A 164 14.46 13.67 -12.82
CA GLY A 164 14.37 12.44 -12.05
C GLY A 164 13.09 11.65 -12.31
N LEU A 165 12.81 10.66 -11.45
CA LEU A 165 11.56 9.89 -11.51
C LEU A 165 10.34 10.78 -11.24
N ALA A 166 9.26 10.56 -11.99
CA ALA A 166 7.98 11.18 -11.71
C ALA A 166 7.41 10.69 -10.37
N GLY A 167 6.67 11.55 -9.67
CA GLY A 167 5.99 11.19 -8.42
C GLY A 167 4.83 10.20 -8.60
N PHE A 168 4.40 9.97 -9.85
CA PHE A 168 3.31 9.09 -10.24
C PHE A 168 3.75 8.17 -11.38
N PRO A 169 3.05 7.06 -11.65
CA PRO A 169 3.27 6.27 -12.86
C PRO A 169 3.19 7.11 -14.13
N LYS A 170 4.18 6.96 -15.00
CA LYS A 170 4.32 7.67 -16.27
C LYS A 170 4.73 6.68 -17.35
N ARG A 171 3.93 6.57 -18.41
CA ARG A 171 4.12 5.58 -19.49
C ARG A 171 5.51 5.63 -20.14
N ASP A 172 6.02 6.84 -20.37
CA ASP A 172 7.36 7.01 -20.98
C ASP A 172 8.51 6.73 -20.00
N GLU A 173 8.23 6.59 -18.70
CA GLU A 173 9.24 6.29 -17.68
C GLU A 173 9.49 4.78 -17.55
N SER A 174 8.45 3.95 -17.73
CA SER A 174 8.56 2.49 -17.59
C SER A 174 7.46 1.76 -18.35
N VAL A 175 7.81 0.63 -18.95
CA VAL A 175 6.86 -0.31 -19.57
C VAL A 175 5.85 -0.88 -18.57
N HIS A 176 6.17 -0.84 -17.28
CA HIS A 176 5.29 -1.30 -16.21
C HIS A 176 4.23 -0.26 -15.81
N ASP A 177 4.40 1.00 -16.20
CA ASP A 177 3.44 2.09 -15.94
C ASP A 177 2.38 2.09 -17.06
N ALA A 178 1.43 1.15 -16.98
CA ALA A 178 0.45 0.89 -18.04
C ALA A 178 -0.37 2.13 -18.46
N PHE A 179 -0.67 3.02 -17.50
CA PHE A 179 -1.42 4.25 -17.71
C PHE A 179 -0.78 5.42 -16.95
N GLY A 180 -0.76 6.60 -17.57
CA GLY A 180 -0.26 7.82 -16.94
C GLY A 180 -1.34 8.44 -16.07
N VAL A 181 -1.01 8.78 -14.82
CA VAL A 181 -1.98 9.25 -13.83
C VAL A 181 -1.50 10.50 -13.11
N GLY A 182 -2.45 11.15 -12.43
CA GLY A 182 -2.24 12.29 -11.55
C GLY A 182 -3.57 12.75 -10.97
N HIS A 183 -4.57 12.93 -11.84
CA HIS A 183 -5.97 13.07 -11.43
C HIS A 183 -6.54 11.71 -10.97
N SER A 184 -7.48 11.76 -10.02
CA SER A 184 -8.15 10.57 -9.49
C SER A 184 -9.24 10.05 -10.41
N SER A 185 -9.70 8.84 -10.11
CA SER A 185 -10.94 8.24 -10.64
C SER A 185 -10.87 7.86 -12.13
N THR A 186 -9.65 7.80 -12.68
CA THR A 186 -9.39 7.53 -14.11
C THR A 186 -9.07 6.07 -14.39
N SER A 187 -8.66 5.32 -13.37
CA SER A 187 -8.13 3.96 -13.54
C SER A 187 -9.13 2.96 -14.13
N ILE A 188 -10.38 2.94 -13.64
CA ILE A 188 -11.38 1.95 -14.08
C ILE A 188 -11.76 2.17 -15.54
N SER A 189 -12.01 3.42 -15.97
CA SER A 189 -12.31 3.72 -17.38
C SER A 189 -11.15 3.32 -18.28
N ALA A 190 -9.91 3.66 -17.89
CA ALA A 190 -8.71 3.31 -18.64
C ALA A 190 -8.51 1.79 -18.72
N GLY A 191 -8.70 1.09 -17.60
CA GLY A 191 -8.63 -0.36 -17.51
C GLY A 191 -9.66 -1.05 -18.38
N LEU A 192 -10.91 -0.58 -18.37
CA LEU A 192 -11.96 -1.11 -19.24
C LEU A 192 -11.58 -0.94 -20.73
N GLY A 193 -11.07 0.23 -21.12
CA GLY A 193 -10.58 0.44 -22.49
C GLY A 193 -9.45 -0.52 -22.88
N MET A 194 -8.50 -0.77 -21.98
CA MET A 194 -7.43 -1.75 -22.20
C MET A 194 -7.95 -3.19 -22.28
N ALA A 195 -8.96 -3.54 -21.48
CA ALA A 195 -9.58 -4.87 -21.47
C ALA A 195 -10.34 -5.13 -22.79
N VAL A 196 -11.13 -4.15 -23.26
CA VAL A 196 -11.79 -4.22 -24.56
C VAL A 196 -10.77 -4.34 -25.70
N ALA A 197 -9.71 -3.53 -25.67
CA ALA A 197 -8.66 -3.60 -26.69
C ALA A 197 -7.94 -4.96 -26.70
N ARG A 198 -7.69 -5.55 -25.53
CA ARG A 198 -7.16 -6.91 -25.40
C ARG A 198 -8.07 -7.93 -26.09
N ASP A 199 -9.37 -7.86 -25.83
CA ASP A 199 -10.34 -8.83 -26.37
C ASP A 199 -10.44 -8.72 -27.89
N LEU A 200 -10.46 -7.49 -28.43
CA LEU A 200 -10.42 -7.24 -29.88
C LEU A 200 -9.14 -7.76 -30.56
N LEU A 201 -8.02 -7.79 -29.82
CA LEU A 201 -6.75 -8.33 -30.30
C LEU A 201 -6.60 -9.84 -30.06
N GLY A 202 -7.62 -10.51 -29.53
CA GLY A 202 -7.57 -11.95 -29.23
C GLY A 202 -6.56 -12.33 -28.15
N LYS A 203 -6.22 -11.40 -27.25
CA LYS A 203 -5.26 -11.61 -26.16
C LYS A 203 -5.98 -12.05 -24.88
N SER A 204 -5.23 -12.60 -23.93
CA SER A 204 -5.76 -13.13 -22.67
C SER A 204 -5.07 -12.57 -21.41
N ASN A 205 -4.30 -11.49 -21.54
CA ASN A 205 -3.64 -10.86 -20.39
C ASN A 205 -4.67 -10.23 -19.41
N ASN A 206 -4.28 -10.11 -18.15
CA ASN A 206 -5.10 -9.49 -17.12
C ASN A 206 -5.01 -7.97 -17.21
N VAL A 207 -6.09 -7.30 -16.81
CA VAL A 207 -6.13 -5.85 -16.60
C VAL A 207 -6.64 -5.58 -15.20
N ILE A 208 -5.85 -4.86 -14.41
CA ILE A 208 -6.04 -4.63 -12.99
C ILE A 208 -6.04 -3.13 -12.72
N SER A 209 -7.11 -2.61 -12.14
CA SER A 209 -7.23 -1.23 -11.68
C SER A 209 -7.22 -1.18 -10.16
N VAL A 210 -6.22 -0.52 -9.57
CA VAL A 210 -6.13 -0.27 -8.12
C VAL A 210 -6.59 1.14 -7.83
N ILE A 211 -7.72 1.27 -7.12
CA ILE A 211 -8.37 2.55 -6.83
C ILE A 211 -8.59 2.73 -5.33
N GLY A 212 -8.35 3.94 -4.82
CA GLY A 212 -8.62 4.29 -3.42
C GLY A 212 -10.11 4.56 -3.17
N ASP A 213 -10.57 4.38 -1.94
CA ASP A 213 -11.92 4.73 -1.48
C ASP A 213 -12.27 6.21 -1.70
N GLY A 214 -11.31 7.12 -1.49
CA GLY A 214 -11.48 8.53 -1.85
C GLY A 214 -11.68 8.75 -3.36
N ALA A 215 -10.91 8.06 -4.21
CA ALA A 215 -11.03 8.17 -5.66
C ALA A 215 -12.32 7.54 -6.21
N MET A 216 -12.90 6.56 -5.52
CA MET A 216 -14.21 5.98 -5.88
C MET A 216 -15.39 6.95 -5.68
N THR A 217 -15.19 8.11 -5.05
CA THR A 217 -16.29 9.06 -4.82
C THR A 217 -16.67 9.90 -6.05
N ALA A 218 -15.80 9.98 -7.06
CA ALA A 218 -16.07 10.79 -8.25
C ALA A 218 -17.00 10.09 -9.25
N GLY A 219 -17.84 10.85 -9.94
CA GLY A 219 -18.79 10.36 -10.94
C GLY A 219 -18.16 9.47 -12.02
N GLN A 220 -16.96 9.83 -12.49
CA GLN A 220 -16.25 9.05 -13.51
C GLN A 220 -16.01 7.59 -13.10
N ALA A 221 -15.72 7.32 -11.82
CA ALA A 221 -15.55 5.94 -11.35
C ALA A 221 -16.87 5.15 -11.41
N TYR A 222 -18.01 5.80 -11.16
CA TYR A 222 -19.34 5.19 -11.26
C TYR A 222 -19.74 4.92 -12.70
N GLU A 223 -19.52 5.90 -13.59
CA GLU A 223 -19.77 5.74 -15.02
C GLU A 223 -18.93 4.58 -15.59
N ALA A 224 -17.66 4.49 -15.18
CA ALA A 224 -16.77 3.41 -15.59
C ALA A 224 -17.24 2.04 -15.09
N MET A 225 -17.63 1.92 -13.82
CA MET A 225 -18.15 0.69 -13.23
C MET A 225 -19.47 0.25 -13.88
N ASN A 226 -20.36 1.20 -14.16
CA ASN A 226 -21.62 0.93 -14.84
C ASN A 226 -21.37 0.40 -16.26
N ASN A 227 -20.48 1.07 -17.01
CA ASN A 227 -20.10 0.63 -18.35
C ASN A 227 -19.38 -0.73 -18.33
N ALA A 228 -18.51 -0.99 -17.36
CA ALA A 228 -17.84 -2.28 -17.21
C ALA A 228 -18.83 -3.43 -17.04
N GLY A 229 -19.91 -3.21 -16.26
CA GLY A 229 -20.99 -4.18 -16.09
C GLY A 229 -21.83 -4.41 -17.35
N PHE A 230 -21.87 -3.44 -18.27
CA PHE A 230 -22.56 -3.60 -19.56
C PHE A 230 -21.69 -4.30 -20.60
N VAL A 231 -20.41 -3.93 -20.68
CA VAL A 231 -19.47 -4.45 -21.68
C VAL A 231 -19.03 -5.89 -21.38
N ASP A 232 -19.07 -6.31 -20.11
CA ASP A 232 -18.75 -7.67 -19.64
C ASP A 232 -17.37 -8.18 -20.10
N SER A 233 -16.36 -7.29 -20.08
CA SER A 233 -14.96 -7.64 -20.36
C SER A 233 -14.22 -7.98 -19.07
N ASN A 234 -13.29 -8.93 -19.12
CA ASN A 234 -12.53 -9.37 -17.94
C ASN A 234 -11.62 -8.23 -17.42
N LEU A 235 -12.04 -7.61 -16.31
CA LEU A 235 -11.37 -6.49 -15.63
C LEU A 235 -11.38 -6.73 -14.12
N ILE A 236 -10.21 -6.63 -13.49
CA ILE A 236 -10.06 -6.75 -12.04
C ILE A 236 -10.01 -5.34 -11.45
N VAL A 237 -10.94 -5.01 -10.56
CA VAL A 237 -10.92 -3.75 -9.79
C VAL A 237 -10.61 -4.04 -8.33
N ILE A 238 -9.54 -3.46 -7.82
CA ILE A 238 -9.10 -3.57 -6.42
C ILE A 238 -9.38 -2.26 -5.73
N LEU A 239 -10.29 -2.29 -4.76
CA LEU A 239 -10.58 -1.17 -3.88
C LEU A 239 -9.60 -1.17 -2.68
N ASN A 240 -8.70 -0.20 -2.66
CA ASN A 240 -7.86 0.10 -1.50
C ASN A 240 -8.59 1.05 -0.55
N ASP A 241 -9.35 0.48 0.38
CA ASP A 241 -10.10 1.23 1.39
C ASP A 241 -9.26 1.42 2.66
N ASN A 242 -8.74 2.62 2.85
CA ASN A 242 -8.00 3.00 4.06
C ASN A 242 -8.75 4.04 4.90
N LYS A 243 -10.01 4.35 4.55
CA LYS A 243 -10.86 5.37 5.18
C LYS A 243 -10.27 6.77 5.17
N GLN A 244 -9.34 7.06 4.27
CA GLN A 244 -8.68 8.35 4.13
C GLN A 244 -8.74 8.81 2.68
N VAL A 245 -8.98 10.11 2.47
CA VAL A 245 -8.82 10.69 1.14
C VAL A 245 -7.34 10.97 0.86
N SER A 246 -6.95 10.88 -0.41
CA SER A 246 -5.57 11.09 -0.87
C SER A 246 -5.02 12.51 -0.67
N LEU A 247 -5.85 13.47 -0.27
CA LEU A 247 -5.47 14.86 -0.02
C LEU A 247 -5.18 15.08 1.47
N PRO A 248 -4.25 15.99 1.82
CA PRO A 248 -4.03 16.46 3.19
C PRO A 248 -5.15 17.44 3.59
N THR A 249 -6.40 17.01 3.46
CA THR A 249 -7.54 17.70 4.05
C THR A 249 -7.56 17.36 5.52
N ALA A 250 -6.68 17.96 6.31
CA ALA A 250 -6.81 17.96 7.76
C ALA A 250 -8.03 18.83 8.10
N THR A 251 -9.08 18.22 8.65
CA THR A 251 -10.13 18.95 9.34
C THR A 251 -9.66 19.28 10.75
N LEU A 252 -10.32 20.19 11.46
CA LEU A 252 -9.99 20.55 12.87
C LEU A 252 -9.92 19.34 13.82
N ASN A 253 -10.44 18.18 13.42
CA ASN A 253 -10.49 16.93 14.20
C ASN A 253 -9.63 15.78 13.63
N GLY A 254 -8.78 16.02 12.63
CA GLY A 254 -7.90 14.99 12.04
C GLY A 254 -8.04 14.83 10.51
N PRO A 255 -7.42 13.77 9.92
CA PRO A 255 -7.48 13.52 8.47
C PRO A 255 -8.93 13.41 8.00
N ALA A 256 -9.27 14.03 6.87
CA ALA A 256 -10.61 13.91 6.30
C ALA A 256 -10.87 12.46 5.88
N THR A 257 -11.98 11.93 6.37
CA THR A 257 -12.54 10.68 5.88
C THR A 257 -13.23 10.93 4.54
N PRO A 258 -13.24 9.95 3.61
CA PRO A 258 -14.07 10.05 2.42
C PRO A 258 -15.52 10.32 2.80
N VAL A 259 -16.13 11.27 2.10
CA VAL A 259 -17.52 11.67 2.31
C VAL A 259 -18.39 11.07 1.21
N GLY A 260 -19.63 10.70 1.56
CA GLY A 260 -20.61 10.12 0.64
C GLY A 260 -21.29 8.88 1.20
N ALA A 261 -22.54 8.64 0.79
CA ALA A 261 -23.37 7.53 1.26
C ALA A 261 -22.73 6.15 1.02
N LEU A 262 -21.82 6.04 0.06
CA LEU A 262 -21.15 4.79 -0.33
C LEU A 262 -19.90 4.47 0.49
N SER A 263 -19.13 5.46 0.98
CA SER A 263 -18.02 5.19 1.90
C SER A 263 -18.54 4.56 3.21
N SER A 264 -19.68 5.06 3.70
CA SER A 264 -20.34 4.48 4.87
C SER A 264 -20.94 3.09 4.58
N THR A 265 -21.53 2.84 3.40
CA THR A 265 -22.04 1.50 3.04
C THR A 265 -20.91 0.49 2.80
N LEU A 266 -19.82 0.86 2.13
CA LEU A 266 -18.64 0.00 1.93
C LEU A 266 -17.97 -0.35 3.27
N SER A 267 -17.80 0.64 4.15
CA SER A 267 -17.35 0.43 5.52
C SER A 267 -18.28 -0.52 6.29
N GLN A 268 -19.60 -0.38 6.13
CA GLN A 268 -20.59 -1.27 6.75
C GLN A 268 -20.53 -2.70 6.16
N ILE A 269 -20.35 -2.84 4.85
CA ILE A 269 -20.22 -4.14 4.17
C ILE A 269 -18.94 -4.85 4.64
N GLN A 270 -17.80 -4.16 4.67
CA GLN A 270 -16.54 -4.71 5.18
C GLN A 270 -16.62 -5.07 6.66
N ALA A 271 -17.29 -4.24 7.47
CA ALA A 271 -17.50 -4.49 8.90
C ALA A 271 -18.57 -5.55 9.16
N SER A 272 -19.36 -5.94 8.15
CA SER A 272 -20.47 -6.87 8.33
C SER A 272 -19.97 -8.25 8.75
N LYS A 273 -20.63 -8.84 9.75
CA LYS A 273 -20.32 -10.19 10.24
C LYS A 273 -20.44 -11.24 9.12
N LYS A 274 -21.33 -11.03 8.15
CA LYS A 274 -21.53 -11.95 7.01
C LYS A 274 -20.33 -11.93 6.07
N PHE A 275 -19.85 -10.75 5.67
CA PHE A 275 -18.67 -10.63 4.80
C PHE A 275 -17.40 -11.17 5.49
N ARG A 276 -17.23 -10.88 6.79
CA ARG A 276 -16.12 -11.45 7.57
C ARG A 276 -16.18 -12.97 7.63
N LYS A 277 -17.34 -13.57 7.89
CA LYS A 277 -17.51 -15.03 7.88
C LYS A 277 -17.24 -15.63 6.51
N PHE A 278 -17.71 -14.99 5.44
CA PHE A 278 -17.42 -15.42 4.06
C PHE A 278 -15.92 -15.38 3.76
N ARG A 279 -15.24 -14.29 4.14
CA ARG A 279 -13.78 -14.16 3.96
C ARG A 279 -13.01 -15.23 4.73
N GLU A 280 -13.37 -15.49 5.98
CA GLU A 280 -12.70 -16.54 6.76
C GLU A 280 -12.99 -17.94 6.19
N ALA A 281 -14.22 -18.20 5.71
CA ALA A 281 -14.54 -19.45 5.01
C ALA A 281 -13.73 -19.61 3.72
N ALA A 282 -13.63 -18.56 2.90
CA ALA A 282 -12.83 -18.57 1.67
C ALA A 282 -11.34 -18.82 1.95
N LYS A 283 -10.78 -18.23 3.02
CA LYS A 283 -9.41 -18.51 3.46
C LYS A 283 -9.21 -19.97 3.84
N VAL A 284 -10.12 -20.55 4.62
CA VAL A 284 -10.05 -21.96 5.03
C VAL A 284 -10.19 -22.89 3.83
N SER A 285 -11.09 -22.58 2.90
CA SER A 285 -11.25 -23.35 1.66
C SER A 285 -10.02 -23.26 0.75
N LEU A 286 -9.42 -22.08 0.60
CA LEU A 286 -8.18 -21.90 -0.18
C LEU A 286 -6.98 -22.62 0.45
N LEU A 287 -6.88 -22.61 1.79
CA LEU A 287 -5.90 -23.41 2.51
C LEU A 287 -6.13 -24.90 2.28
N ASN A 288 -7.37 -25.37 2.32
CA ASN A 288 -7.69 -26.79 2.10
C ASN A 288 -7.50 -27.25 0.64
N LEU A 289 -7.77 -26.39 -0.34
CA LEU A 289 -7.50 -26.65 -1.76
C LEU A 289 -6.00 -26.75 -2.06
N SER A 290 -5.16 -26.03 -1.30
CA SER A 290 -3.70 -26.17 -1.37
C SER A 290 -3.19 -27.54 -0.91
N TRP A 291 -3.94 -28.27 -0.08
CA TRP A 291 -3.58 -29.60 0.40
C TRP A 291 -4.15 -30.74 -0.46
N THR A 292 -5.29 -30.55 -1.13
CA THR A 292 -5.89 -31.58 -1.98
C THR A 292 -5.35 -31.63 -3.41
N LEU A 293 -4.63 -30.60 -3.88
CA LEU A 293 -3.96 -30.61 -5.19
C LEU A 293 -2.53 -31.17 -5.14
N PHE A 294 -2.05 -31.62 -3.97
CA PHE A 294 -0.74 -32.27 -3.78
C PHE A 294 -0.83 -33.64 -3.07
N ALA A 295 -1.98 -34.32 -3.17
CA ALA A 295 -2.18 -35.70 -2.73
C ALA A 295 -2.55 -36.60 -3.91
#